data_AF-A0A9R0RXW1-F1
#
_entry.id   AF-A0A9R0RXW1-F1
#
_cell.length_a   1.000
_cell.length_b   1.000
_cell.length_c   1.000
_cell.angle_alpha   90.00
_cell.angle_beta   90.00
_cell.angle_gamma   90.00
#
_symmetry.space_group_name_H-M   'P 1'
#
loop_
_entity.id
_entity.type
_entity.pdbx_description
1 polymer ?
#
loop_
_entity_poly.entity_id
_entity_poly.type
_entity_poly.pdbx_seq_one_letter_code
_entity_poly.pdbx_strand_id
1 'polypeptide(L)'
;MEAWLEVESHHFFPSAQTVVYELLIKPLFGAAPDTAEADKKAAELDKLLDVYEAHLAAGNKYLAGDVFTLADANHMSWLFLLTKSPKAELVASRPHVKAWWEEISARPAWAKTVACIPLPPGV
;
A
#
# COMPACT_ATOMS: atom_id res chain seq x y z
N MET A 1 -1.31 13.91 11.77
CA MET A 1 -2.22 12.74 11.65
C MET A 1 -3.34 13.01 10.66
N GLU A 2 -4.23 13.98 10.91
CA GLU A 2 -5.40 14.26 10.05
C GLU A 2 -5.07 14.40 8.56
N ALA A 3 -4.07 15.20 8.23
CA ALA A 3 -3.61 15.35 6.84
C ALA A 3 -3.28 14.01 6.16
N TRP A 4 -2.69 13.05 6.88
CA TRP A 4 -2.32 11.75 6.31
C TRP A 4 -3.50 10.76 6.22
N LEU A 5 -4.56 10.97 7.01
CA LEU A 5 -5.82 10.25 6.81
C LEU A 5 -6.51 10.72 5.53
N GLU A 6 -6.50 12.03 5.28
CA GLU A 6 -7.06 12.59 4.04
C GLU A 6 -6.24 12.20 2.82
N VAL A 7 -4.90 12.19 2.93
CA VAL A 7 -4.03 11.69 1.86
C VAL A 7 -4.30 10.22 1.55
N GLU A 8 -4.51 9.39 2.59
CA GLU A 8 -4.88 7.99 2.41
C GLU A 8 -6.19 7.86 1.62
N SER A 9 -7.25 8.51 2.09
CA SER A 9 -8.60 8.44 1.53
C SER A 9 -8.70 8.98 0.10
N HIS A 10 -8.04 10.11 -0.19
CA HIS A 10 -8.24 10.86 -1.43
C HIS A 10 -7.17 10.62 -2.50
N HIS A 11 -6.00 10.11 -2.12
CA HIS A 11 -4.89 9.94 -3.05
C HIS A 11 -4.40 8.50 -3.10
N PHE A 12 -4.13 7.88 -1.94
CA PHE A 12 -3.58 6.54 -1.91
C PHE A 12 -4.62 5.49 -2.28
N PHE A 13 -5.74 5.44 -1.54
CA PHE A 13 -6.77 4.43 -1.69
C PHE A 13 -7.33 4.35 -3.12
N PRO A 14 -7.72 5.46 -3.79
CA PRO A 14 -8.28 5.39 -5.13
C PRO A 14 -7.37 4.75 -6.18
N SER A 15 -6.05 4.96 -6.06
CA SER A 15 -5.07 4.40 -6.99
C SER A 15 -4.68 2.98 -6.59
N ALA A 16 -4.40 2.74 -5.30
CA ALA A 16 -4.02 1.43 -4.79
C ALA A 16 -5.15 0.40 -4.99
N GLN A 17 -6.41 0.78 -4.72
CA GLN A 17 -7.53 -0.14 -4.90
C GLN A 17 -7.69 -0.58 -6.36
N THR A 18 -7.51 0.34 -7.32
CA THR A 18 -7.67 0.03 -8.74
C THR A 18 -6.54 -0.88 -9.22
N VAL A 19 -5.30 -0.58 -8.84
CA VAL A 19 -4.14 -1.45 -9.16
C VAL A 19 -4.36 -2.85 -8.60
N VAL A 20 -4.74 -2.97 -7.33
CA VAL A 20 -4.98 -4.25 -6.67
C VAL A 20 -6.18 -4.97 -7.30
N TYR A 21 -7.28 -4.27 -7.56
CA TYR A 21 -8.49 -4.88 -8.10
C TYR A 21 -8.23 -5.44 -9.49
N GLU A 22 -7.60 -4.66 -10.36
CA GLU A 22 -7.30 -5.05 -11.73
C GLU A 22 -6.24 -6.16 -11.77
N LEU A 23 -5.09 -5.98 -11.10
CA LEU A 23 -3.93 -6.84 -11.32
C LEU A 23 -3.80 -8.02 -10.35
N LEU A 24 -4.56 -8.02 -9.24
CA LEU A 24 -4.56 -9.12 -8.29
C LEU A 24 -5.95 -9.76 -8.20
N ILE A 25 -6.99 -8.99 -7.88
CA ILE A 25 -8.30 -9.56 -7.55
C ILE A 25 -8.99 -10.16 -8.78
N LYS A 26 -9.13 -9.42 -9.89
CA LYS A 26 -9.77 -9.95 -11.11
C LYS A 26 -9.15 -11.26 -11.60
N PRO A 27 -7.81 -11.38 -11.75
CA PRO A 27 -7.16 -12.63 -12.13
C PRO A 27 -7.48 -13.80 -11.19
N LEU A 28 -7.54 -13.57 -9.87
CA LEU A 28 -7.88 -14.60 -8.89
C LEU A 28 -9.30 -15.15 -9.05
N PHE A 29 -10.21 -14.37 -9.63
CA PHE A 29 -11.58 -14.77 -9.94
C PHE A 29 -11.78 -15.13 -11.42
N GLY A 30 -10.71 -15.28 -12.21
CA GLY A 30 -10.77 -15.66 -13.62
C GLY A 30 -11.26 -14.54 -14.56
N ALA A 31 -11.27 -13.29 -14.09
CA ALA A 31 -11.59 -12.12 -14.89
C ALA A 31 -10.32 -11.50 -15.49
N ALA A 32 -10.44 -10.94 -16.70
CA ALA A 32 -9.34 -10.25 -17.35
C ALA A 32 -9.09 -8.87 -16.71
N PRO A 33 -7.84 -8.48 -16.46
CA PRO A 33 -7.48 -7.15 -15.99
C PRO A 33 -7.68 -6.09 -17.08
N ASP A 34 -8.08 -4.88 -16.69
CA ASP A 34 -7.86 -3.67 -17.48
C ASP A 34 -6.46 -3.14 -17.16
N THR A 35 -5.47 -3.62 -17.90
CA THR A 35 -4.07 -3.25 -17.68
C THR A 35 -3.80 -1.78 -17.96
N ALA A 36 -4.57 -1.14 -18.85
CA ALA A 36 -4.38 0.26 -19.19
C ALA A 36 -4.79 1.18 -18.04
N GLU A 37 -5.95 0.93 -17.42
CA GLU A 37 -6.37 1.68 -16.23
C GLU A 37 -5.46 1.36 -15.03
N ALA A 38 -5.05 0.09 -14.88
CA ALA A 38 -4.11 -0.29 -13.83
C ALA A 38 -2.75 0.42 -13.95
N ASP A 39 -2.17 0.50 -15.16
CA ASP A 39 -0.90 1.17 -15.38
C ASP A 39 -1.00 2.69 -15.17
N LYS A 40 -2.13 3.30 -15.57
CA LYS A 40 -2.41 4.71 -15.28
C LYS A 40 -2.46 4.96 -13.77
N LYS A 41 -3.20 4.15 -13.02
CA LYS A 41 -3.27 4.28 -11.55
C LYS A 41 -1.97 3.93 -10.85
N ALA A 42 -1.20 2.99 -11.38
CA ALA A 42 0.15 2.71 -10.91
C ALA A 42 1.06 3.92 -11.09
N ALA A 43 0.98 4.65 -12.20
CA ALA A 43 1.77 5.87 -12.41
C ALA A 43 1.32 7.05 -11.52
N GLU A 44 0.03 7.15 -11.18
CA GLU A 44 -0.45 8.10 -10.16
C GLU A 44 0.09 7.73 -8.77
N LEU A 45 0.03 6.44 -8.42
CA LEU A 45 0.52 5.93 -7.14
C LEU A 45 2.05 6.05 -7.01
N ASP A 46 2.79 5.85 -8.10
CA ASP A 46 4.24 6.02 -8.15
C ASP A 46 4.65 7.43 -7.71
N LYS A 47 4.07 8.46 -8.33
CA LYS A 47 4.30 9.87 -7.96
C LYS A 47 3.88 10.17 -6.52
N LEU A 48 2.77 9.58 -6.07
CA LEU A 48 2.32 9.75 -4.69
C LEU A 48 3.33 9.15 -3.71
N LEU A 49 3.84 7.96 -3.99
CA LEU A 49 4.81 7.28 -3.13
C LEU A 49 6.16 8.00 -3.09
N ASP A 50 6.51 8.82 -4.10
CA ASP A 50 7.66 9.75 -4.00
C ASP A 50 7.46 10.82 -2.93
N VAL A 51 6.23 11.29 -2.73
CA VAL A 51 5.90 12.22 -1.63
C VAL A 51 6.04 11.51 -0.27
N TYR A 52 5.59 10.25 -0.18
CA TYR A 52 5.76 9.44 1.03
C TYR A 52 7.25 9.19 1.32
N GLU A 53 8.02 8.84 0.29
CA GLU A 53 9.47 8.62 0.40
C GLU A 53 10.17 9.86 0.93
N ALA A 54 9.91 11.03 0.33
CA ALA A 54 10.49 12.30 0.79
C ALA A 54 10.05 12.65 2.22
N HIS A 55 8.79 12.42 2.57
CA HIS A 55 8.27 12.69 3.92
C HIS A 55 8.94 11.82 4.98
N LEU A 56 9.08 10.52 4.72
CA LEU A 56 9.72 9.57 5.63
C LEU A 56 11.24 9.81 5.69
N ALA A 57 11.87 10.16 4.57
CA ALA A 57 13.29 10.52 4.49
C ALA A 57 13.62 11.78 5.29
N ALA A 58 12.66 12.71 5.46
CA ALA A 58 12.83 13.94 6.24
C ALA A 58 12.92 13.71 7.77
N GLY A 59 12.91 12.45 8.22
CA GLY A 59 13.07 12.08 9.63
C GLY A 59 11.76 11.69 10.31
N ASN A 60 10.63 11.66 9.59
CA ASN A 60 9.38 11.15 10.12
C ASN A 60 9.41 9.62 10.12
N LYS A 61 9.40 9.02 11.31
CA LYS A 61 9.41 7.55 11.44
C LYS A 61 8.12 6.90 10.90
N TYR A 62 6.99 7.57 11.11
CA TYR A 62 5.66 7.19 10.65
C TYR A 62 5.00 8.39 9.95
N LEU A 63 3.85 8.18 9.31
CA LEU A 63 3.20 9.23 8.53
C LEU A 63 2.89 10.47 9.39
N ALA A 64 2.45 10.26 10.64
CA ALA A 64 2.09 11.35 11.54
C ALA A 64 3.21 11.81 12.50
N GLY A 65 4.46 11.38 12.30
CA GLY A 65 5.60 11.72 13.16
C GLY A 65 6.28 10.48 13.75
N ASP A 66 6.62 10.51 15.04
CA ASP A 66 7.45 9.45 15.67
C ASP A 66 6.67 8.26 16.23
N VAL A 67 5.34 8.31 16.19
CA VAL A 67 4.46 7.27 16.75
C VAL A 67 3.56 6.69 15.68
N PHE A 68 3.37 5.37 15.70
CA PHE A 68 2.39 4.68 14.86
C PHE A 68 0.97 5.16 15.20
N THR A 69 0.24 5.61 14.18
CA THR A 69 -1.13 6.14 14.35
C THR A 69 -2.13 5.46 13.43
N LEU A 70 -3.38 5.91 13.48
CA LEU A 70 -4.41 5.49 12.54
C LEU A 70 -4.05 5.81 11.09
N ALA A 71 -3.26 6.86 10.84
CA ALA A 71 -2.78 7.17 9.50
C ALA A 71 -1.99 6.00 8.92
N ASP A 72 -1.08 5.39 9.68
CA ASP A 72 -0.32 4.23 9.22
C ASP A 72 -1.20 2.98 9.11
N ALA A 73 -2.07 2.76 10.11
CA ALA A 73 -2.96 1.60 10.16
C ALA A 73 -3.92 1.51 8.96
N ASN A 74 -4.45 2.64 8.50
CA ASN A 74 -5.39 2.68 7.38
C ASN A 74 -4.77 2.23 6.05
N HIS A 75 -3.45 2.37 5.88
CA HIS A 75 -2.79 1.93 4.65
C HIS A 75 -2.55 0.41 4.59
N MET A 76 -2.59 -0.28 5.73
CA MET A 76 -1.98 -1.61 5.86
C MET A 76 -2.62 -2.68 4.96
N SER A 77 -3.95 -2.70 4.84
CA SER A 77 -4.64 -3.71 4.02
C SER A 77 -4.32 -3.56 2.53
N TRP A 78 -4.31 -2.33 2.03
CA TRP A 78 -4.05 -2.05 0.62
C TRP A 78 -2.57 -2.14 0.27
N LEU A 79 -1.66 -1.76 1.18
CA LEU A 79 -0.23 -2.02 1.01
C LEU A 79 0.07 -3.51 0.97
N PHE A 80 -0.53 -4.29 1.87
CA PHE A 80 -0.37 -5.74 1.87
C PHE A 80 -0.77 -6.37 0.54
N LEU A 81 -1.95 -6.02 0.02
CA LEU A 81 -2.39 -6.53 -1.29
C LEU A 81 -1.55 -5.99 -2.44
N LEU A 82 -1.14 -4.72 -2.41
CA LEU A 82 -0.26 -4.12 -3.42
C LEU A 82 1.08 -4.86 -3.48
N THR A 83 1.66 -5.23 -2.33
CA THR A 83 2.93 -5.98 -2.27
C THR A 83 2.82 -7.43 -2.78
N LYS A 84 1.59 -7.93 -2.94
CA LYS A 84 1.28 -9.23 -3.56
C LYS A 84 0.88 -9.12 -5.03
N SER A 85 0.73 -7.90 -5.54
CA SER A 85 0.40 -7.64 -6.93
C SER A 85 1.66 -7.59 -7.81
N PRO A 86 1.51 -7.63 -9.15
CA PRO A 86 2.61 -7.36 -10.08
C PRO A 86 3.24 -5.96 -9.99
N LYS A 87 2.73 -5.07 -9.12
CA LYS A 87 3.24 -3.71 -8.89
C LYS A 87 3.91 -3.52 -7.53
N ALA A 88 4.37 -4.61 -6.91
CA ALA A 88 5.03 -4.59 -5.60
C ALA A 88 6.31 -3.71 -5.58
N GLU A 89 6.95 -3.51 -6.73
CA GLU A 89 8.11 -2.64 -6.91
C GLU A 89 7.82 -1.17 -6.59
N LEU A 90 6.56 -0.72 -6.64
CA LEU A 90 6.17 0.63 -6.22
C LEU A 90 6.52 0.88 -4.75
N VAL A 91 6.43 -0.13 -3.90
CA VAL A 91 6.87 -0.07 -2.51
C VAL A 91 8.35 -0.42 -2.38
N ALA A 92 8.79 -1.51 -3.03
CA ALA A 92 10.14 -2.05 -2.82
C ALA A 92 11.27 -1.17 -3.36
N SER A 93 11.01 -0.32 -4.37
CA SER A 93 12.01 0.58 -4.98
C SER A 93 12.31 1.84 -4.15
N ARG A 94 11.52 2.09 -3.10
CA ARG A 94 11.59 3.30 -2.25
C ARG A 94 12.09 2.92 -0.85
N PRO A 95 13.37 3.16 -0.52
CA PRO A 95 13.97 2.68 0.72
C PRO A 95 13.20 3.05 2.00
N HIS A 96 12.75 4.30 2.12
CA HIS A 96 12.06 4.76 3.33
C HIS A 96 10.61 4.25 3.39
N VAL A 97 9.88 4.22 2.27
CA VAL A 97 8.55 3.60 2.18
C VAL A 97 8.62 2.11 2.48
N LYS A 98 9.61 1.39 1.91
CA LYS A 98 9.83 -0.03 2.17
C LYS A 98 10.12 -0.28 3.65
N ALA A 99 11.02 0.49 4.25
CA ALA A 99 11.35 0.35 5.67
C ALA A 99 10.15 0.64 6.57
N TRP A 100 9.37 1.68 6.26
CA TRP A 100 8.11 1.98 6.95
C TRP A 100 7.12 0.81 6.84
N TRP A 101 6.92 0.26 5.64
CA TRP A 101 6.04 -0.88 5.43
C TRP A 101 6.51 -2.12 6.22
N GLU A 102 7.79 -2.46 6.16
CA GLU A 102 8.38 -3.58 6.91
C GLU A 102 8.18 -3.41 8.42
N GLU A 103 8.35 -2.19 8.94
CA GLU A 103 8.16 -1.91 10.36
C GLU A 103 6.68 -2.03 10.78
N ILE A 104 5.75 -1.40 10.06
CA ILE A 104 4.32 -1.44 10.44
C ILE A 104 3.73 -2.84 10.25
N SER A 105 4.16 -3.58 9.22
CA SER A 105 3.69 -4.94 8.95
C SER A 105 4.26 -5.99 9.90
N ALA A 106 5.40 -5.72 10.55
CA ALA A 106 5.95 -6.59 11.60
C ALA A 106 5.14 -6.58 12.92
N ARG A 107 4.14 -5.70 13.05
CA ARG A 107 3.36 -5.56 14.30
C ARG A 107 2.54 -6.83 14.59
N PRO A 108 2.52 -7.34 15.84
CA PRO A 108 1.76 -8.54 16.19
C PRO A 108 0.26 -8.46 15.89
N ALA A 109 -0.33 -7.26 15.99
CA ALA A 109 -1.73 -7.04 15.64
C ALA A 109 -1.97 -7.27 14.14
N TRP A 110 -1.06 -6.80 13.28
CA TRP A 110 -1.16 -7.00 11.83
C TRP A 110 -0.93 -8.46 11.46
N ALA A 111 0.04 -9.14 12.08
CA ALA A 111 0.25 -10.57 11.88
C ALA A 111 -1.02 -11.39 12.18
N LYS A 112 -1.75 -11.04 13.25
CA LYS A 112 -3.07 -11.66 13.55
C LYS A 112 -4.10 -11.36 12.47
N THR A 113 -4.17 -10.13 11.97
CA THR A 113 -5.06 -9.76 10.87
C THR A 113 -4.77 -10.57 9.62
N VAL A 114 -3.50 -10.65 9.20
CA VAL A 114 -3.08 -11.41 8.01
C VAL A 114 -3.41 -12.89 8.14
N ALA A 115 -3.22 -13.48 9.33
CA ALA A 115 -3.57 -14.88 9.59
C ALA A 115 -5.08 -15.18 9.41
N CYS A 116 -5.94 -14.17 9.47
CA CYS A 116 -7.38 -14.30 9.24
C CYS A 116 -7.80 -14.08 7.78
N ILE A 117 -6.90 -13.68 6.88
CA ILE A 117 -7.23 -13.44 5.47
C ILE A 117 -7.19 -14.77 4.72
N PRO A 118 -8.30 -15.23 4.11
CA PRO A 118 -8.34 -16.48 3.36
C PRO A 118 -7.74 -16.30 1.96
N LEU A 119 -6.43 -16.00 1.88
CA LEU A 119 -5.74 -15.90 0.60
C LEU A 119 -5.67 -17.27 -0.09
N PRO A 120 -5.98 -17.35 -1.40
CA PRO A 120 -5.79 -18.59 -2.13
C PRO A 120 -4.30 -18.93 -2.23
N PRO A 121 -3.95 -20.23 -2.39
CA PRO A 121 -2.56 -20.64 -2.59
C PRO A 121 -1.92 -19.92 -3.79
N GLY A 122 -0.73 -19.35 -3.60
CA GLY A 122 0.02 -18.67 -4.66
C GLY A 122 -0.09 -17.13 -4.67
N VAL A 123 -0.76 -16.53 -3.67
CA VAL A 123 -0.87 -15.07 -3.46
C VAL A 123 -0.02 -14.58 -2.29
#